data_AF-A0A1Q7HUB3-F1
#
_entry.id   AF-A0A1Q7HUB3-F1
#
_cell.length_a   1.000
_cell.length_b   1.000
_cell.length_c   1.000
_cell.angle_alpha   90.00
_cell.angle_beta   90.00
_cell.angle_gamma   90.00
#
_symmetry.space_group_name_H-M   'P 1'
#
loop_
_entity.id
_entity.type
_entity.pdbx_description
1 polymer ?
#
loop_
_entity_poly.entity_id
_entity_poly.type
_entity_poly.pdbx_seq_one_letter_code
_entity_poly.pdbx_strand_id
1 'polypeptide(L)'
;MAASKATGKVRVTWSTSSELNLAVFKLLTHKKSGLVELTTVTPTGAGGGSRYALDIAMGDFQGGKDVVVRAVLNDGTFIDAAPVYF
;
A
#
# COMPACT_ATOMS: atom_id res chain seq x y z
N MET A 1 -6.97 -1.10 7.19
CA MET A 1 -5.91 -0.24 6.63
C MET A 1 -6.17 1.19 7.08
N ALA A 2 -5.12 1.99 7.28
CA ALA A 2 -5.23 3.40 7.64
C ALA A 2 -4.10 4.22 6.98
N ALA A 3 -4.35 5.51 6.75
CA ALA A 3 -3.36 6.47 6.29
C ALA A 3 -3.53 7.79 7.06
N SER A 4 -2.44 8.43 7.46
CA SER A 4 -2.48 9.71 8.18
C SER A 4 -1.30 10.62 7.82
N LYS A 5 -1.55 11.93 7.71
CA LYS A 5 -0.51 12.93 7.49
C LYS A 5 0.24 13.22 8.79
N ALA A 6 1.57 13.18 8.74
CA ALA A 6 2.45 13.64 9.81
C ALA A 6 3.76 14.19 9.23
N THR A 7 4.07 15.46 9.53
CA THR A 7 5.40 16.08 9.30
C THR A 7 5.99 15.81 7.91
N GLY A 8 5.30 16.25 6.85
CA GLY A 8 5.81 16.08 5.48
C GLY A 8 5.63 14.67 4.89
N LYS A 9 5.12 13.72 5.67
CA LYS A 9 4.94 12.32 5.28
C LYS A 9 3.49 11.86 5.48
N VAL A 10 3.17 10.77 4.82
CA VAL A 10 1.93 10.01 5.02
C VAL A 10 2.32 8.67 5.61
N ARG A 11 1.88 8.39 6.84
CA ARG A 11 2.06 7.09 7.47
C ARG A 11 0.92 6.18 7.05
N VAL A 12 1.26 5.05 6.45
CA VAL A 12 0.32 4.05 5.97
C VAL A 12 0.49 2.79 6.80
N THR A 13 -0.62 2.23 7.31
CA THR A 13 -0.61 0.96 8.03
C THR A 13 -1.63 -0.01 7.46
N TRP A 14 -1.23 -1.27 7.33
CA TRP A 14 -2.11 -2.34 6.86
C TRP A 14 -1.73 -3.66 7.52
N SER A 15 -2.64 -4.61 7.42
CA SER A 15 -2.44 -5.97 7.90
C SER A 15 -3.10 -6.93 6.94
N THR A 16 -2.58 -8.14 6.90
CA THR A 16 -3.18 -9.25 6.17
C THR A 16 -3.84 -10.21 7.15
N SER A 17 -5.09 -10.57 6.89
CA SER A 17 -5.90 -11.42 7.78
C SER A 17 -5.62 -12.91 7.61
N SER A 18 -5.05 -13.31 6.48
CA SER A 18 -4.74 -14.70 6.12
C SER A 18 -3.45 -14.76 5.30
N GLU A 19 -2.86 -15.94 5.17
CA GLU A 19 -1.81 -16.16 4.19
C GLU A 19 -2.37 -15.94 2.78
N LEU A 20 -1.67 -15.14 1.98
CA LEU A 20 -2.11 -14.74 0.65
C LEU A 20 -1.16 -15.25 -0.44
N ASN A 21 -0.12 -16.02 -0.10
CA ASN A 21 0.95 -16.40 -1.04
C ASN A 21 1.55 -15.17 -1.76
N LEU A 22 1.96 -14.18 -0.95
CA LEU A 22 2.40 -12.87 -1.42
C LEU A 22 3.76 -12.93 -2.11
N ALA A 23 3.86 -12.22 -3.23
CA ALA A 23 5.14 -11.83 -3.83
C ALA A 23 5.60 -10.48 -3.26
N VAL A 24 4.76 -9.44 -3.40
CA VAL A 24 5.04 -8.07 -2.96
C VAL A 24 3.76 -7.33 -2.60
N PHE A 25 3.88 -6.27 -1.79
CA PHE A 25 2.87 -5.21 -1.75
C PHE A 25 3.30 -4.04 -2.63
N LYS A 26 2.36 -3.45 -3.36
CA LYS A 26 2.53 -2.16 -4.00
C LYS A 26 1.65 -1.15 -3.31
N LEU A 27 2.22 -0.02 -2.91
CA LEU A 27 1.45 1.13 -2.45
C LEU A 27 1.26 2.04 -3.65
N LEU A 28 0.00 2.34 -3.95
CA LEU A 28 -0.42 3.10 -5.11
C LEU A 28 -1.22 4.33 -4.65
N THR A 29 -1.35 5.32 -5.52
CA THR A 29 -2.26 6.46 -5.35
C THR A 29 -3.05 6.71 -6.62
N HIS A 30 -4.27 7.22 -6.50
CA HIS A 30 -5.04 7.63 -7.66
C HIS A 30 -4.59 8.99 -8.18
N LYS A 31 -4.33 9.05 -9.49
CA LYS A 31 -4.17 10.28 -10.27
C LYS A 31 -5.16 10.30 -11.41
N LYS A 32 -5.24 11.44 -12.11
CA LYS A 32 -6.07 11.59 -13.31
C LYS A 32 -5.79 10.53 -14.38
N SER A 33 -4.54 10.06 -14.46
CA SER A 33 -4.09 9.02 -15.40
C SER A 33 -4.32 7.59 -14.91
N GLY A 34 -4.91 7.40 -13.73
CA GLY A 34 -5.11 6.10 -13.09
C GLY A 34 -4.23 5.90 -11.84
N LEU A 35 -4.09 4.63 -11.43
CA LEU A 35 -3.25 4.24 -10.30
C LEU A 35 -1.77 4.38 -10.66
N VAL A 36 -1.01 5.04 -9.80
CA VAL A 36 0.44 5.20 -9.91
C VAL A 36 1.11 4.60 -8.69
N GLU A 37 2.18 3.86 -8.93
CA GLU A 37 2.98 3.28 -7.86
C GLU A 37 3.78 4.34 -7.11
N LEU A 38 3.67 4.30 -5.78
CA LEU A 38 4.48 5.10 -4.85
C LEU A 38 5.73 4.32 -4.46
N THR A 39 5.56 3.05 -4.13
CA THR A 39 6.64 2.17 -3.66
C THR A 39 6.19 0.71 -3.62
N THR A 40 7.18 -0.19 -3.55
CA THR A 40 7.00 -1.63 -3.39
C THR A 40 7.58 -2.06 -2.04
N VAL A 41 6.84 -2.92 -1.32
CA VAL A 41 7.22 -3.44 0.00
C VAL A 41 7.30 -4.95 -0.07
N THR A 42 8.46 -5.49 0.28
CA THR A 42 8.66 -6.94 0.44
C THR A 42 7.89 -7.42 1.67
N PRO A 43 7.03 -8.45 1.55
CA PRO A 43 6.26 -8.96 2.67
C PRO A 43 7.19 -9.66 3.68
N THR A 44 6.82 -9.61 4.96
CA THR A 44 7.47 -10.42 5.99
C THR A 44 6.72 -11.76 6.05
N GLY A 45 7.24 -12.77 5.34
CA GLY A 45 6.59 -14.08 5.21
C GLY A 45 5.41 -14.10 4.22
N ALA A 46 4.59 -15.17 4.26
CA ALA A 46 3.52 -15.40 3.28
C ALA A 46 2.22 -14.58 3.50
N GLY A 47 2.23 -13.60 4.41
CA GLY A 47 1.08 -12.75 4.70
C GLY A 47 0.19 -13.21 5.87
N GLY A 48 0.48 -14.28 6.58
CA GLY A 48 -0.32 -14.69 7.74
C GLY A 48 -0.22 -13.69 8.90
N GLY A 49 -1.29 -12.93 9.18
CA GLY A 49 -1.44 -12.13 10.42
C GLY A 49 -0.44 -10.98 10.62
N SER A 50 0.35 -10.65 9.59
CA SER A 50 1.42 -9.65 9.69
C SER A 50 0.87 -8.23 9.63
N ARG A 51 1.52 -7.32 10.35
CA ARG A 51 1.23 -5.88 10.34
C ARG A 51 2.37 -5.13 9.70
N TYR A 52 2.01 -4.18 8.85
CA TYR A 52 2.94 -3.39 8.06
C TYR A 52 2.70 -1.90 8.33
N ALA A 53 3.78 -1.13 8.29
CA ALA A 53 3.76 0.31 8.37
C ALA A 53 4.84 0.90 7.47
N LEU A 54 4.51 1.97 6.77
CA LEU A 54 5.47 2.71 5.95
C LEU A 54 5.16 4.20 6.00
N ASP A 55 6.20 5.02 6.10
CA ASP A 55 6.08 6.46 5.92
C ASP A 55 6.51 6.82 4.49
N ILE A 56 5.61 7.41 3.71
CA ILE A 56 5.87 7.87 2.33
C ILE A 56 5.96 9.40 2.33
N ALA A 57 6.91 9.97 1.60
CA ALA A 57 7.01 11.42 1.50
C ALA A 57 5.78 11.98 0.77
N MET A 58 5.19 13.07 1.25
CA MET A 58 4.03 13.69 0.58
C MET A 58 4.33 14.07 -0.88
N GLY A 59 5.59 14.37 -1.20
CA GLY A 59 6.04 14.66 -2.57
C GLY A 59 5.83 13.50 -3.54
N ASP A 60 5.95 12.25 -3.08
CA ASP A 60 5.85 11.05 -3.93
C ASP A 60 4.43 10.83 -4.45
N PHE A 61 3.44 11.33 -3.71
CA PHE A 61 2.03 11.28 -4.13
C PHE A 61 1.76 12.16 -5.37
N GLN A 62 2.59 13.18 -5.62
CA GLN A 62 2.46 14.10 -6.75
C GLN A 62 1.00 14.54 -7.01
N GLY A 63 0.29 14.93 -5.94
CA GLY A 63 -1.10 15.37 -5.99
C GLY A 63 -2.17 14.30 -5.74
N GLY A 64 -1.78 13.02 -5.65
CA GLY A 64 -2.63 11.94 -5.13
C GLY A 64 -3.06 12.20 -3.69
N LYS A 65 -4.27 11.78 -3.33
CA LYS A 65 -4.91 12.09 -2.02
C LYS A 65 -5.32 10.85 -1.23
N ASP A 66 -4.93 9.68 -1.72
CA ASP A 66 -5.24 8.41 -1.13
C ASP A 66 -4.09 7.43 -1.28
N VAL A 67 -4.19 6.33 -0.55
CA VAL A 67 -3.32 5.18 -0.70
C VAL A 67 -4.18 3.95 -0.96
N VAL A 68 -3.78 3.17 -1.94
CA VAL A 68 -4.25 1.81 -2.19
C VAL A 68 -3.10 0.86 -1.91
N VAL A 69 -3.33 -0.14 -1.06
CA VAL A 69 -2.39 -1.24 -0.90
C VAL A 69 -2.84 -2.38 -1.81
N ARG A 70 -1.99 -2.71 -2.78
CA ARG A 70 -2.16 -3.85 -3.68
C ARG A 70 -1.30 -4.99 -3.22
N ALA A 71 -1.91 -6.10 -2.84
CA ALA A 71 -1.22 -7.37 -2.61
C ALA A 71 -1.03 -8.07 -3.97
N VAL A 72 0.22 -8.25 -4.41
CA VAL A 72 0.55 -9.03 -5.61
C VAL A 72 0.92 -10.44 -5.16
N LEU A 73 0.26 -11.43 -5.72
CA LEU A 73 0.45 -12.83 -5.37
C LEU A 73 1.54 -13.46 -6.26
N ASN A 74 2.13 -14.57 -5.84
CA ASN A 74 3.18 -15.26 -6.59
C ASN A 74 2.73 -15.80 -7.97
N ASP A 75 1.41 -15.93 -8.19
CA ASP A 75 0.84 -16.29 -9.49
C ASP A 75 0.61 -15.09 -10.44
N GLY A 76 0.97 -13.88 -10.01
CA GLY A 76 0.84 -12.64 -10.77
C GLY A 76 -0.51 -11.94 -10.66
N THR A 77 -1.49 -12.55 -9.99
CA THR A 77 -2.76 -11.89 -9.67
C THR A 77 -2.59 -10.87 -8.54
N PHE A 78 -3.59 -10.01 -8.33
CA PHE A 78 -3.54 -9.03 -7.26
C PHE A 78 -4.89 -8.77 -6.59
N ILE A 79 -4.82 -8.32 -5.35
CA ILE A 79 -5.96 -7.89 -4.54
C ILE A 79 -5.71 -6.46 -4.07
N ASP A 80 -6.65 -5.56 -4.36
CA ASP A 80 -6.60 -4.18 -3.89
C ASP A 80 -7.40 -4.02 -2.59
N ALA A 81 -6.78 -3.41 -1.59
CA ALA A 81 -7.50 -2.89 -0.45
C ALA A 81 -8.35 -1.68 -0.86
N ALA A 82 -9.41 -1.41 -0.09
CA ALA A 82 -10.16 -0.17 -0.25
C ALA A 82 -9.22 1.06 -0.11
N PRO A 83 -9.35 2.08 -0.96
CA PRO A 83 -8.54 3.28 -0.86
C PRO A 83 -8.73 3.98 0.49
N VAL A 84 -7.64 4.47 1.06
CA VAL A 84 -7.69 5.26 2.30
C VAL A 84 -7.18 6.67 2.03
N TYR A 85 -8.03 7.64 2.29
CA TYR A 85 -7.75 9.06 2.15
C TYR A 85 -7.05 9.61 3.39
N PHE A 86 -6.19 10.61 3.19
CA PHE A 86 -5.40 11.26 4.24
C PHE A 86 -5.39 12.78 4.10
#